data_AF-A0AAE8MVP7-F1
#
_entry.id   AF-A0AAE8MVP7-F1
#
_cell.length_a   1.000
_cell.length_b   1.000
_cell.length_c   1.000
_cell.angle_alpha   90.00
_cell.angle_beta   90.00
_cell.angle_gamma   90.00
#
_symmetry.space_group_name_H-M   'P 1'
#
loop_
_entity.id
_entity.type
_entity.pdbx_description
1 polymer ?
#
loop_
_entity_poly.entity_id
_entity_poly.type
_entity_poly.pdbx_seq_one_letter_code
_entity_poly.pdbx_strand_id
1 'polypeptide(L)'
;MGLSSSLRLGSRLSRSADNRDSEPPPEYKEAIGSDYPSSSSSSNGFIATSELQVQAIGYDVNQALTGRTLENITIYRVESGEAEYISIRLKKSSNSCALVRASDPRQITQISTIYRFGPGRPPRIRILPYNAGVSVEEALNENVAGELVEVKSRSLVSRGQVFDTSLGKFEWRYGTGEEHAACNADSLLVMERIDRVSLPYGGKSKSGVRVAQFIRNDEFRTPGTKKYSGGNGGRLMMDLRMWDDDKNTSAQGIEAFVVASCILMLKREADRFIDNHIALVV
;
A
#
# COMPACT_ATOMS: atom_id res chain seq x y z
N MET A 1 -17.63 75.20 25.36
CA MET A 1 -19.03 75.45 25.73
C MET A 1 -19.89 74.39 25.06
N GLY A 2 -20.86 73.80 25.79
CA GLY A 2 -21.73 72.68 25.35
C GLY A 2 -21.39 71.38 26.09
N LEU A 3 -21.99 71.09 27.27
CA LEU A 3 -23.28 70.36 27.47
C LEU A 3 -23.19 68.90 27.00
N SER A 4 -23.55 67.83 27.72
CA SER A 4 -24.19 67.63 29.01
C SER A 4 -24.11 66.11 29.36
N SER A 5 -24.05 65.78 30.66
CA SER A 5 -24.65 64.64 31.38
C SER A 5 -24.83 63.26 30.69
N SER A 6 -24.43 62.14 31.29
CA SER A 6 -25.26 61.48 32.32
C SER A 6 -24.50 60.44 33.16
N LEU A 7 -25.01 60.27 34.38
CA LEU A 7 -24.49 59.59 35.55
C LEU A 7 -24.77 58.07 35.54
N ARG A 8 -23.91 57.29 36.22
CA ARG A 8 -24.34 56.39 37.31
C ARG A 8 -23.14 55.97 38.16
N LEU A 9 -23.25 56.22 39.46
CA LEU A 9 -22.30 55.95 40.52
C LEU A 9 -22.94 54.97 41.52
N GLY A 10 -22.12 54.09 42.11
CA GLY A 10 -22.43 53.27 43.29
C GLY A 10 -22.55 51.78 42.97
N SER A 11 -21.85 50.84 43.61
CA SER A 11 -21.18 50.86 44.91
C SER A 11 -20.04 49.82 44.97
N ARG A 12 -19.04 50.12 45.82
CA ARG A 12 -17.88 49.29 46.19
C ARG A 12 -18.25 48.23 47.23
N LEU A 13 -17.48 47.13 47.23
CA LEU A 13 -16.86 46.37 48.33
C LEU A 13 -16.16 45.16 47.67
N SER A 14 -14.98 44.64 48.00
CA SER A 14 -13.75 45.07 48.67
C SER A 14 -12.73 43.93 48.41
N ARG A 15 -11.44 44.29 48.26
CA ARG A 15 -10.21 43.48 48.20
C ARG A 15 -10.29 42.00 48.64
N SER A 16 -9.60 41.14 47.88
CA SER A 16 -8.33 40.52 48.30
C SER A 16 -7.52 40.10 47.07
N ALA A 17 -6.26 40.53 47.04
CA ALA A 17 -5.24 40.03 46.12
C ALA A 17 -4.63 38.79 46.78
N ASP A 18 -4.47 37.71 46.03
CA ASP A 18 -3.47 36.70 46.37
C ASP A 18 -2.79 36.19 45.11
N ASN A 19 -1.47 36.30 45.18
CA ASN A 19 -0.44 35.86 44.28
C ASN A 19 -0.07 34.43 44.72
N ARG A 20 0.02 33.45 43.80
CA ARG A 20 0.83 32.22 43.95
C ARG A 20 0.76 31.34 42.71
N ASP A 21 1.92 31.27 42.06
CA ASP A 21 2.69 30.10 41.66
C ASP A 21 1.99 28.77 41.29
N SER A 22 2.56 28.22 40.22
CA SER A 22 2.26 26.98 39.53
C SER A 22 2.29 25.71 40.38
N GLU A 23 1.33 24.82 40.11
CA GLU A 23 1.54 23.37 40.15
C GLU A 23 0.62 22.72 39.08
N PRO A 24 1.16 21.94 38.13
CA PRO A 24 0.33 21.12 37.26
C PRO A 24 -0.31 19.97 38.05
N PRO A 25 -1.49 19.47 37.63
CA PRO A 25 -2.23 18.45 38.35
C PRO A 25 -1.46 17.12 38.44
N PRO A 26 -1.72 16.29 39.47
CA PRO A 26 -0.93 15.11 39.77
C PRO A 26 -1.01 14.04 38.69
N GLU A 27 0.16 13.46 38.41
CA GLU A 27 0.37 12.27 37.58
C GLU A 27 -0.34 11.08 38.26
N TYR A 28 -1.38 10.53 37.65
CA TYR A 28 -2.07 9.36 38.18
C TYR A 28 -1.26 8.10 37.85
N LYS A 29 -0.61 7.51 38.85
CA LYS A 29 -0.04 6.16 38.79
C LYS A 29 -0.73 5.26 39.79
N GLU A 30 -1.27 4.17 39.21
CA GLU A 30 -1.45 2.82 39.76
C GLU A 30 -2.57 2.57 40.80
N ALA A 31 -3.51 1.70 40.43
CA ALA A 31 -3.52 0.29 40.87
C ALA A 31 -4.95 -0.29 40.87
N ILE A 32 -5.34 -1.01 39.82
CA ILE A 32 -6.13 -2.23 39.98
C ILE A 32 -5.42 -3.31 39.17
N GLY A 33 -4.75 -4.20 39.89
CA GLY A 33 -4.27 -5.46 39.36
C GLY A 33 -5.46 -6.31 38.95
N SER A 34 -5.46 -6.72 37.70
CA SER A 34 -6.10 -7.97 37.29
C SER A 34 -5.13 -8.64 36.35
N ASP A 35 -4.73 -9.85 36.73
CA ASP A 35 -3.85 -10.74 35.99
C ASP A 35 -4.36 -10.95 34.55
N TYR A 36 -3.90 -10.09 33.65
CA TYR A 36 -3.94 -10.34 32.22
C TYR A 36 -2.55 -10.78 31.82
N PRO A 37 -2.37 -11.99 31.25
CA PRO A 37 -1.08 -12.34 30.69
C PRO A 37 -0.76 -11.27 29.66
N SER A 38 0.43 -10.68 29.79
CA SER A 38 0.99 -9.72 28.82
C SER A 38 1.06 -10.39 27.46
N SER A 39 -0.03 -10.32 26.70
CA SER A 39 0.01 -10.56 25.27
C SER A 39 0.71 -9.34 24.69
N SER A 40 1.96 -9.56 24.29
CA SER A 40 2.54 -8.88 23.14
C SER A 40 1.43 -8.54 22.16
N SER A 41 1.31 -7.27 21.75
CA SER A 41 0.45 -6.85 20.67
C SER A 41 0.82 -7.63 19.41
N SER A 42 0.22 -8.80 19.27
CA SER A 42 0.44 -9.70 18.16
C SER A 42 -0.27 -9.08 16.98
N SER A 43 0.50 -8.56 16.04
CA SER A 43 0.06 -8.48 14.65
C SER A 43 -0.56 -9.83 14.30
N ASN A 44 -1.89 -9.90 14.21
CA ASN A 44 -2.70 -11.10 13.96
C ASN A 44 -1.96 -12.13 13.07
N GLY A 45 -1.24 -13.08 13.68
CA GLY A 45 -0.57 -14.22 13.02
C GLY A 45 0.43 -13.96 11.89
N PHE A 46 0.61 -12.72 11.41
CA PHE A 46 1.44 -12.39 10.25
C PHE A 46 2.92 -12.51 10.59
N ILE A 47 3.65 -13.35 9.84
CA ILE A 47 5.10 -13.51 9.95
C ILE A 47 5.71 -13.33 8.57
N ALA A 48 6.55 -12.31 8.41
CA ALA A 48 7.26 -12.08 7.16
C ALA A 48 8.27 -13.22 6.92
N THR A 49 8.05 -13.99 5.86
CA THR A 49 8.96 -15.05 5.41
C THR A 49 9.73 -14.67 4.15
N SER A 50 9.31 -13.61 3.47
CA SER A 50 10.04 -13.04 2.33
C SER A 50 9.91 -11.53 2.38
N GLU A 51 11.05 -10.85 2.25
CA GLU A 51 11.13 -9.40 2.20
C GLU A 51 11.78 -8.96 0.90
N LEU A 52 11.17 -7.94 0.27
CA LEU A 52 11.65 -7.33 -0.96
C LEU A 52 11.66 -5.80 -0.82
N GLN A 53 12.69 -5.15 -1.34
CA GLN A 53 12.76 -3.71 -1.51
C GLN A 53 12.28 -3.35 -2.92
N VAL A 54 11.15 -2.67 -3.02
CA VAL A 54 10.64 -2.17 -4.31
C VAL A 54 11.23 -0.78 -4.54
N GLN A 55 12.04 -0.61 -5.59
CA GLN A 55 12.59 0.68 -5.97
C GLN A 55 11.79 1.31 -7.11
N ALA A 56 10.88 2.21 -6.74
CA ALA A 56 10.13 3.05 -7.67
C ALA A 56 10.31 4.52 -7.29
N ILE A 57 10.70 5.38 -8.24
CA ILE A 57 10.89 6.82 -8.00
C ILE A 57 9.55 7.50 -7.71
N GLY A 58 8.48 7.01 -8.34
CA GLY A 58 7.16 7.62 -8.25
C GLY A 58 7.13 8.97 -8.98
N TYR A 59 6.20 9.83 -8.56
CA TYR A 59 5.96 11.14 -9.16
C TYR A 59 5.97 12.23 -8.11
N ASP A 60 6.80 13.24 -8.30
CA ASP A 60 6.66 14.52 -7.61
C ASP A 60 5.79 15.51 -8.41
N VAL A 61 5.54 16.69 -7.84
CA VAL A 61 4.71 17.73 -8.46
C VAL A 61 5.27 18.19 -9.82
N ASN A 62 6.60 18.27 -9.96
CA ASN A 62 7.23 18.71 -11.20
C ASN A 62 7.06 17.64 -12.29
N GLN A 63 7.28 16.37 -11.95
CA GLN A 63 7.09 15.23 -12.85
C GLN A 63 5.63 15.05 -13.26
N ALA A 64 4.69 15.33 -12.35
CA ALA A 64 3.26 15.30 -12.66
C ALA A 64 2.87 16.30 -13.76
N LEU A 65 3.54 17.46 -13.81
CA LEU A 65 3.26 18.53 -14.79
C LEU A 65 4.09 18.43 -16.07
N THR A 66 5.26 17.79 -16.03
CA THR A 66 6.22 17.73 -17.17
C THR A 66 6.19 16.40 -17.94
N GLY A 67 5.44 15.41 -17.45
CA GLY A 67 5.15 14.16 -18.15
C GLY A 67 5.83 12.92 -17.55
N ARG A 68 5.32 11.74 -17.92
CA ARG A 68 5.69 10.43 -17.33
C ARG A 68 7.05 9.92 -17.75
N THR A 69 7.97 9.54 -16.88
CA THR A 69 9.23 8.88 -17.31
C THR A 69 9.00 7.41 -17.67
N LEU A 70 9.80 6.87 -18.60
CA LEU A 70 9.83 5.43 -18.90
C LEU A 70 10.81 4.79 -17.93
N GLU A 71 10.31 4.30 -16.80
CA GLU A 71 11.13 3.68 -15.78
C GLU A 71 10.68 2.25 -15.49
N ASN A 72 11.67 1.37 -15.47
CA ASN A 72 11.51 0.02 -14.95
C ASN A 72 11.58 0.08 -13.43
N ILE A 73 10.76 -0.74 -12.76
CA ILE A 73 10.79 -0.86 -11.30
C ILE A 73 11.63 -2.08 -10.97
N THR A 74 12.75 -1.89 -10.29
CA THR A 74 13.61 -2.99 -9.84
C THR A 74 13.24 -3.37 -8.42
N ILE A 75 13.15 -4.66 -8.15
CA ILE A 75 12.78 -5.20 -6.85
C ILE A 75 13.93 -6.07 -6.37
N TYR A 76 14.48 -5.71 -5.21
CA TYR A 76 15.65 -6.35 -4.63
C TYR A 76 15.24 -7.24 -3.48
N ARG A 77 15.87 -8.41 -3.36
CA ARG A 77 15.74 -9.23 -2.16
C ARG A 77 16.55 -8.62 -1.03
N VAL A 78 15.95 -8.51 0.14
CA VAL A 78 16.58 -7.77 1.26
C VAL A 78 17.76 -8.53 1.84
N GLU A 79 17.63 -9.85 1.96
CA GLU A 79 18.65 -10.73 2.53
C GLU A 79 19.92 -10.77 1.68
N SER A 80 19.78 -10.86 0.35
CA SER A 80 20.92 -10.93 -0.56
C SER A 80 21.37 -9.57 -1.10
N GLY A 81 20.48 -8.57 -1.12
CA GLY A 81 20.70 -7.30 -1.81
C GLY A 81 20.65 -7.39 -3.33
N GLU A 82 20.40 -8.57 -3.89
CA GLU A 82 20.38 -8.81 -5.34
C GLU A 82 19.03 -8.44 -5.93
N ALA A 83 19.03 -8.03 -7.21
CA ALA A 83 17.80 -7.84 -7.96
C ALA A 83 17.11 -9.21 -8.12
N GLU A 84 15.85 -9.29 -7.70
CA GLU A 84 15.03 -10.50 -7.79
C GLU A 84 14.04 -10.40 -8.96
N TYR A 85 13.39 -9.24 -9.09
CA TYR A 85 12.45 -8.96 -10.17
C TYR A 85 12.70 -7.62 -10.82
N ILE A 86 12.29 -7.52 -12.08
CA ILE A 86 12.25 -6.26 -12.82
C ILE A 86 10.86 -6.15 -13.45
N SER A 87 10.19 -5.03 -13.19
CA SER A 87 8.98 -4.64 -13.89
C SER A 87 9.34 -3.79 -15.10
N ILE A 88 9.23 -4.37 -16.29
CA ILE A 88 9.64 -3.73 -17.55
C ILE A 88 8.45 -3.04 -18.20
N ARG A 89 8.63 -1.77 -18.56
CA ARG A 89 7.64 -0.98 -19.31
C ARG A 89 8.19 -0.69 -20.71
N LEU A 90 7.45 -1.07 -21.75
CA LEU A 90 7.87 -0.87 -23.15
C LEU A 90 7.56 0.52 -23.70
N LYS A 91 6.56 1.22 -23.15
CA LYS A 91 6.10 2.52 -23.67
C LYS A 91 5.89 3.51 -22.54
N LYS A 92 6.48 4.71 -22.67
CA LYS A 92 6.32 5.84 -21.74
C LYS A 92 4.84 6.19 -21.50
N SER A 93 4.04 6.17 -22.57
CA SER A 93 2.61 6.49 -22.55
C SER A 93 1.71 5.35 -22.05
N SER A 94 2.23 4.13 -21.91
CA SER A 94 1.46 2.98 -21.41
C SER A 94 1.80 2.68 -19.97
N ASN A 95 0.80 2.46 -19.13
CA ASN A 95 1.00 1.94 -17.78
C ASN A 95 1.12 0.41 -17.74
N SER A 96 1.08 -0.27 -18.89
CA SER A 96 1.30 -1.71 -18.96
C SER A 96 2.76 -2.08 -18.67
N CYS A 97 2.98 -3.21 -18.01
CA CYS A 97 4.32 -3.75 -17.75
C CYS A 97 4.33 -5.28 -17.72
N ALA A 98 5.51 -5.85 -17.87
CA ALA A 98 5.79 -7.27 -17.63
C ALA A 98 6.68 -7.40 -16.40
N LEU A 99 6.38 -8.34 -15.52
CA LEU A 99 7.25 -8.75 -14.42
C LEU A 99 8.09 -9.93 -14.87
N VAL A 100 9.40 -9.75 -14.84
CA VAL A 100 10.40 -10.79 -15.14
C VAL A 100 11.29 -11.03 -13.93
N ARG A 101 11.90 -12.21 -13.85
CA ARG A 101 12.99 -12.45 -12.88
C ARG A 101 14.25 -11.75 -13.37
N ALA A 102 14.95 -11.07 -12.47
CA ALA A 102 16.18 -10.35 -12.81
C ALA A 102 17.33 -11.31 -13.18
N SER A 103 17.34 -12.52 -12.59
CA SER A 103 18.32 -13.56 -12.87
C SER A 103 18.11 -14.28 -14.20
N ASP A 104 16.95 -14.11 -14.85
CA ASP A 104 16.66 -14.77 -16.12
C ASP A 104 17.20 -13.94 -17.30
N PRO A 105 18.27 -14.40 -18.00
CA PRO A 105 18.83 -13.66 -19.12
C PRO A 105 17.87 -13.57 -20.31
N ARG A 106 16.86 -14.46 -20.39
CA ARG A 106 15.85 -14.48 -21.46
C ARG A 106 14.68 -13.55 -21.17
N GLN A 107 14.62 -12.96 -19.97
CA GLN A 107 13.53 -12.07 -19.54
C GLN A 107 12.15 -12.69 -19.78
N ILE A 108 11.99 -13.96 -19.42
CA ILE A 108 10.71 -14.66 -19.54
C ILE A 108 9.74 -14.01 -18.57
N THR A 109 8.60 -13.57 -19.11
CA THR A 109 7.57 -12.91 -18.31
C THR A 109 6.85 -13.92 -17.45
N GLN A 110 6.68 -13.59 -16.16
CA GLN A 110 5.87 -14.38 -15.23
C GLN A 110 4.45 -13.83 -15.15
N ILE A 111 4.32 -12.50 -15.03
CA ILE A 111 3.04 -11.82 -14.89
C ILE A 111 3.08 -10.54 -15.69
N SER A 112 2.04 -10.26 -16.47
CA SER A 112 1.89 -8.96 -17.11
C SER A 112 0.72 -8.18 -16.52
N THR A 113 0.88 -6.85 -16.44
CA THR A 113 -0.17 -5.93 -16.06
C THR A 113 -0.55 -5.13 -17.28
N ILE A 114 -1.81 -5.22 -17.70
CA ILE A 114 -2.35 -4.55 -18.87
C ILE A 114 -3.22 -3.39 -18.41
N TYR A 115 -2.75 -2.18 -18.69
CA TYR A 115 -3.43 -0.95 -18.35
C TYR A 115 -4.05 -0.36 -19.61
N ARG A 116 -5.36 -0.11 -19.58
CA ARG A 116 -6.07 0.52 -20.70
C ARG A 116 -6.64 1.85 -20.24
N PHE A 117 -6.33 2.91 -20.97
CA PHE A 117 -6.90 4.22 -20.71
C PHE A 117 -8.37 4.25 -21.15
N GLY A 118 -9.23 4.86 -20.32
CA GLY A 118 -10.63 5.13 -20.62
C GLY A 118 -11.62 4.65 -19.53
N PRO A 119 -12.83 5.25 -19.49
CA PRO A 119 -13.88 4.85 -18.54
C PRO A 119 -14.28 3.39 -18.74
N GLY A 120 -14.54 2.68 -17.64
CA GLY A 120 -14.96 1.27 -17.68
C GLY A 120 -13.89 0.28 -18.16
N ARG A 121 -12.62 0.69 -18.20
CA ARG A 121 -11.49 -0.17 -18.59
C ARG A 121 -10.60 -0.46 -17.37
N PRO A 122 -11.03 -1.34 -16.47
CA PRO A 122 -10.22 -1.71 -15.32
C PRO A 122 -8.89 -2.31 -15.77
N PRO A 123 -7.80 -2.09 -15.04
CA PRO A 123 -6.55 -2.76 -15.31
C PRO A 123 -6.72 -4.27 -15.14
N ARG A 124 -5.92 -5.03 -15.89
CA ARG A 124 -5.93 -6.49 -15.85
C ARG A 124 -4.56 -7.02 -15.49
N ILE A 125 -4.51 -8.13 -14.77
CA ILE A 125 -3.30 -8.90 -14.50
C ILE A 125 -3.41 -10.20 -15.27
N ARG A 126 -2.38 -10.54 -16.04
CA ARG A 126 -2.26 -11.84 -16.69
C ARG A 126 -1.19 -12.66 -15.98
N ILE A 127 -1.59 -13.80 -15.44
CA ILE A 127 -0.69 -14.79 -14.84
C ILE A 127 -0.35 -15.79 -15.94
N LEU A 128 0.93 -15.85 -16.32
CA LEU A 128 1.38 -16.76 -17.37
C LEU A 128 1.68 -18.15 -16.78
N PRO A 129 1.45 -19.23 -17.55
CA PRO A 129 1.87 -20.55 -17.14
C PRO A 129 3.38 -20.60 -16.86
N TYR A 130 3.77 -21.44 -15.90
CA TYR A 130 5.18 -21.65 -15.61
C TYR A 130 5.92 -22.11 -16.88
N ASN A 131 7.08 -21.50 -17.17
CA ASN A 131 7.89 -21.78 -18.36
C ASN A 131 7.20 -21.57 -19.72
N ALA A 132 6.19 -20.70 -19.82
CA ALA A 132 5.56 -20.39 -21.11
C ALA A 132 6.54 -19.78 -22.15
N GLY A 133 7.72 -19.32 -21.73
CA GLY A 133 8.75 -18.80 -22.62
C GLY A 133 8.37 -17.50 -23.32
N VAL A 134 7.40 -16.78 -22.77
CA VAL A 134 6.82 -15.56 -23.35
C VAL A 134 7.72 -14.36 -23.07
N SER A 135 8.11 -13.67 -24.12
CA SER A 135 8.87 -12.41 -24.04
C SER A 135 8.05 -11.26 -23.46
N VAL A 136 8.71 -10.16 -23.08
CA VAL A 136 8.05 -8.96 -22.54
C VAL A 136 7.06 -8.35 -23.56
N GLU A 137 7.43 -8.31 -24.84
CA GLU A 137 6.62 -7.76 -25.92
C GLU A 137 5.37 -8.60 -26.15
N GLU A 138 5.53 -9.92 -26.17
CA GLU A 138 4.41 -10.85 -26.34
C GLU A 138 3.46 -10.76 -25.15
N ALA A 139 3.97 -10.78 -23.91
CA ALA A 139 3.14 -10.79 -22.70
C ALA A 139 2.20 -9.59 -22.58
N LEU A 140 2.52 -8.49 -23.26
CA LEU A 140 1.72 -7.26 -23.31
C LEU A 140 0.68 -7.22 -24.45
N ASN A 141 0.70 -8.20 -25.36
CA ASN A 141 -0.29 -8.35 -26.42
C ASN A 141 -1.57 -9.04 -25.91
N GLU A 142 -2.69 -8.90 -26.61
CA GLU A 142 -3.97 -9.45 -26.13
C GLU A 142 -4.07 -10.98 -26.26
N ASN A 143 -3.36 -11.57 -27.22
CA ASN A 143 -3.55 -12.97 -27.65
C ASN A 143 -2.63 -13.98 -26.95
N VAL A 144 -2.10 -13.68 -25.78
CA VAL A 144 -1.22 -14.61 -25.04
C VAL A 144 -2.03 -15.46 -24.07
N ALA A 145 -1.71 -16.76 -24.05
CA ALA A 145 -2.28 -17.72 -23.13
C ALA A 145 -1.91 -17.39 -21.67
N GLY A 146 -2.83 -17.63 -20.75
CA GLY A 146 -2.66 -17.35 -19.33
C GLY A 146 -3.97 -16.91 -18.70
N GLU A 147 -4.00 -16.94 -17.38
CA GLU A 147 -5.16 -16.49 -16.63
C GLU A 147 -5.23 -14.97 -16.66
N LEU A 148 -6.31 -14.42 -17.22
CA LEU A 148 -6.54 -12.98 -17.27
C LEU A 148 -7.52 -12.55 -16.17
N VAL A 149 -6.98 -11.87 -15.16
CA VAL A 149 -7.69 -11.40 -13.98
C VAL A 149 -8.04 -9.93 -14.15
N GLU A 150 -9.31 -9.59 -14.03
CA GLU A 150 -9.77 -8.21 -13.98
C GLU A 150 -9.64 -7.64 -12.56
N VAL A 151 -9.01 -6.48 -12.43
CA VAL A 151 -8.82 -5.84 -11.13
C VAL A 151 -10.03 -4.98 -10.80
N LYS A 152 -10.75 -5.38 -9.74
CA LYS A 152 -11.98 -4.72 -9.32
C LYS A 152 -11.71 -3.83 -8.11
N SER A 153 -12.30 -2.64 -8.10
CA SER A 153 -12.29 -1.83 -6.87
C SER A 153 -13.27 -2.41 -5.86
N ARG A 154 -12.90 -2.41 -4.57
CA ARG A 154 -13.75 -2.95 -3.48
C ARG A 154 -15.11 -2.25 -3.41
N SER A 155 -15.13 -0.95 -3.65
CA SER A 155 -16.35 -0.14 -3.74
C SER A 155 -16.08 1.13 -4.56
N LEU A 156 -17.12 1.89 -4.90
CA LEU A 156 -17.01 3.14 -5.67
C LEU A 156 -16.18 4.23 -4.97
N VAL A 157 -16.11 4.17 -3.64
CA VAL A 157 -15.37 5.16 -2.82
C VAL A 157 -14.04 4.61 -2.29
N SER A 158 -13.84 3.29 -2.34
CA SER A 158 -12.64 2.65 -1.83
C SER A 158 -11.54 2.62 -2.89
N ARG A 159 -10.31 2.87 -2.44
CA ARG A 159 -9.10 2.68 -3.25
C ARG A 159 -8.58 1.24 -3.20
N GLY A 160 -9.19 0.38 -2.38
CA GLY A 160 -8.81 -1.03 -2.26
C GLY A 160 -9.16 -1.85 -3.50
N GLN A 161 -8.32 -2.83 -3.81
CA GLN A 161 -8.40 -3.64 -5.03
C GLN A 161 -8.59 -5.11 -4.71
N VAL A 162 -9.50 -5.75 -5.43
CA VAL A 162 -9.83 -7.16 -5.28
C VAL A 162 -9.38 -7.91 -6.52
N PHE A 163 -8.77 -9.06 -6.29
CA PHE A 163 -8.27 -9.98 -7.30
C PHE A 163 -8.92 -11.34 -7.05
N ASP A 164 -9.51 -11.90 -8.10
CA ASP A 164 -10.12 -13.22 -8.07
C ASP A 164 -9.34 -14.08 -9.06
N THR A 165 -8.54 -15.00 -8.54
CA THR A 165 -7.51 -15.72 -9.31
C THR A 165 -7.54 -17.21 -9.00
N SER A 166 -6.89 -18.02 -9.84
CA SER A 166 -6.63 -19.44 -9.57
C SER A 166 -5.76 -19.66 -8.33
N LEU A 167 -4.96 -18.67 -7.93
CA LEU A 167 -4.14 -18.67 -6.72
C LEU A 167 -4.94 -18.37 -5.44
N GLY A 168 -6.19 -17.96 -5.58
CA GLY A 168 -7.07 -17.54 -4.50
C GLY A 168 -7.63 -16.14 -4.71
N LYS A 169 -8.44 -15.70 -3.73
CA LYS A 169 -9.06 -14.38 -3.74
C LYS A 169 -8.35 -13.44 -2.77
N PHE A 170 -7.91 -12.29 -3.28
CA PHE A 170 -7.08 -11.34 -2.53
C PHE A 170 -7.64 -9.93 -2.56
N GLU A 171 -7.36 -9.15 -1.51
CA GLU A 171 -7.68 -7.73 -1.41
C GLU A 171 -6.45 -6.93 -0.98
N TRP A 172 -6.07 -5.90 -1.75
CA TRP A 172 -5.22 -4.82 -1.27
C TRP A 172 -6.08 -3.73 -0.64
N ARG A 173 -5.75 -3.31 0.58
CA ARG A 173 -6.35 -2.18 1.29
C ARG A 173 -5.29 -1.28 1.90
N TYR A 174 -5.67 -0.07 2.27
CA TYR A 174 -4.81 0.80 3.07
C TYR A 174 -4.91 0.38 4.55
N GLY A 175 -3.80 0.50 5.28
CA GLY A 175 -3.74 0.18 6.70
C GLY A 175 -4.58 1.13 7.56
N THR A 176 -4.97 0.67 8.75
CA THR A 176 -5.61 1.52 9.77
C THR A 176 -4.56 2.31 10.55
N GLY A 177 -4.98 3.33 11.30
CA GLY A 177 -4.05 4.12 12.13
C GLY A 177 -3.26 3.28 13.14
N GLU A 178 -3.90 2.26 13.72
CA GLU A 178 -3.26 1.29 14.62
C GLU A 178 -2.20 0.45 13.89
N GLU A 179 -2.51 -0.05 12.69
CA GLU A 179 -1.56 -0.83 11.87
C GLU A 179 -0.37 0.03 11.42
N HIS A 180 -0.64 1.30 11.10
CA HIS A 180 0.40 2.28 10.78
C HIS A 180 1.35 2.51 11.97
N ALA A 181 0.82 2.72 13.17
CA ALA A 181 1.62 2.91 14.38
C ALA A 181 2.44 1.66 14.71
N ALA A 182 1.84 0.47 14.60
CA ALA A 182 2.51 -0.80 14.87
C ALA A 182 3.68 -1.07 13.91
N CYS A 183 3.59 -0.63 12.66
CA CYS A 183 4.64 -0.80 11.66
C CYS A 183 5.56 0.43 11.50
N ASN A 184 5.38 1.48 12.31
CA ASN A 184 6.03 2.78 12.12
C ASN A 184 5.98 3.25 10.66
N ALA A 185 4.78 3.18 10.06
CA ALA A 185 4.56 3.42 8.64
C ALA A 185 3.88 4.78 8.42
N ASP A 186 4.43 5.60 7.53
CA ASP A 186 3.70 6.76 7.01
C ASP A 186 2.61 6.34 6.02
N SER A 187 2.88 5.30 5.24
CA SER A 187 1.95 4.71 4.29
C SER A 187 2.07 3.19 4.36
N LEU A 188 0.93 2.53 4.56
CA LEU A 188 0.82 1.08 4.67
C LEU A 188 -0.24 0.58 3.68
N LEU A 189 0.14 -0.35 2.81
CA LEU A 189 -0.80 -1.20 2.09
C LEU A 189 -0.77 -2.60 2.71
N VAL A 190 -1.93 -3.21 2.87
CA VAL A 190 -2.09 -4.56 3.42
C VAL A 190 -2.80 -5.41 2.39
N MET A 191 -2.24 -6.59 2.11
CA MET A 191 -2.88 -7.61 1.29
C MET A 191 -3.48 -8.69 2.19
N GLU A 192 -4.76 -8.97 1.98
CA GLU A 192 -5.48 -10.03 2.68
C GLU A 192 -5.97 -11.08 1.69
N ARG A 193 -5.93 -12.35 2.09
CA ARG A 193 -6.59 -13.47 1.42
C ARG A 193 -7.99 -13.66 2.01
N ILE A 194 -9.03 -13.57 1.16
CA ILE A 194 -10.44 -13.45 1.58
C ILE A 194 -11.31 -14.67 1.25
N ASP A 195 -10.80 -15.66 0.52
CA ASP A 195 -11.51 -16.90 0.16
C ASP A 195 -11.63 -17.91 1.32
N ARG A 196 -10.72 -17.86 2.31
CA ARG A 196 -10.68 -18.79 3.46
C ARG A 196 -11.46 -18.29 4.69
N VAL A 197 -12.34 -17.31 4.51
CA VAL A 197 -13.03 -16.60 5.59
C VAL A 197 -14.49 -17.05 5.70
N SER A 198 -14.71 -18.35 5.89
CA SER A 198 -16.01 -18.89 6.28
C SER A 198 -16.01 -19.14 7.78
N LEU A 199 -16.77 -18.33 8.55
CA LEU A 199 -16.97 -18.62 9.97
C LEU A 199 -17.82 -19.90 10.12
N PRO A 200 -17.55 -20.75 11.13
CA PRO A 200 -18.33 -21.96 11.41
C PRO A 200 -19.85 -21.70 11.60
N TYR A 201 -20.21 -20.45 11.90
CA TYR A 201 -21.58 -20.02 12.22
C TYR A 201 -22.25 -19.19 11.11
N GLY A 202 -21.82 -19.31 9.86
CA GLY A 202 -22.46 -18.62 8.72
C GLY A 202 -22.27 -17.10 8.71
N GLY A 203 -21.44 -16.56 9.60
CA GLY A 203 -20.99 -15.17 9.55
C GLY A 203 -19.89 -14.99 8.51
N LYS A 204 -19.89 -13.86 7.80
CA LYS A 204 -18.71 -13.41 7.04
C LYS A 204 -17.75 -12.80 8.05
N SER A 205 -16.55 -13.35 8.25
CA SER A 205 -15.54 -12.59 9.01
C SER A 205 -15.20 -11.32 8.22
N LYS A 206 -15.05 -10.21 8.95
CA LYS A 206 -14.92 -8.87 8.37
C LYS A 206 -13.54 -8.61 7.73
N SER A 207 -12.56 -9.47 7.99
CA SER A 207 -11.18 -9.33 7.47
C SER A 207 -10.67 -10.68 6.96
N GLY A 208 -9.92 -10.64 5.86
CA GLY A 208 -9.15 -11.79 5.39
C GLY A 208 -7.90 -12.04 6.22
N VAL A 209 -7.20 -13.12 5.92
CA VAL A 209 -5.90 -13.37 6.54
C VAL A 209 -4.85 -12.50 5.87
N ARG A 210 -4.08 -11.74 6.64
CA ARG A 210 -2.99 -10.91 6.10
C ARG A 210 -1.91 -11.82 5.51
N VAL A 211 -1.57 -11.58 4.24
CA VAL A 211 -0.56 -12.35 3.49
C VAL A 211 0.59 -11.50 2.99
N ALA A 212 0.40 -10.19 2.89
CA ALA A 212 1.48 -9.25 2.62
C ALA A 212 1.20 -7.88 3.20
N GLN A 213 2.25 -7.09 3.37
CA GLN A 213 2.17 -5.68 3.69
C GLN A 213 3.29 -4.91 2.99
N PHE A 214 2.98 -3.69 2.55
CA PHE A 214 3.92 -2.80 1.90
C PHE A 214 4.05 -1.52 2.72
N ILE A 215 5.24 -1.32 3.29
CA ILE A 215 5.54 -0.26 4.23
C ILE A 215 6.37 0.82 3.53
N ARG A 216 5.96 2.08 3.74
CA ARG A 216 6.76 3.25 3.40
C ARG A 216 6.92 4.15 4.62
N ASN A 217 8.17 4.41 4.96
CA ASN A 217 8.65 5.35 5.96
C ASN A 217 9.98 5.93 5.46
N ASP A 218 10.65 6.75 6.26
CA ASP A 218 11.90 7.40 5.84
C ASP A 218 13.04 6.40 5.58
N GLU A 219 12.98 5.21 6.17
CA GLU A 219 13.97 4.14 5.97
C GLU A 219 13.72 3.35 4.68
N PHE A 220 12.47 3.00 4.40
CA PHE A 220 12.13 2.04 3.34
C PHE A 220 11.78 2.67 2.01
N ARG A 221 11.56 3.98 1.94
CA ARG A 221 11.30 4.65 0.66
C ARG A 221 12.47 4.54 -0.29
N THR A 222 12.16 4.54 -1.58
CA THR A 222 13.19 4.71 -2.61
C THR A 222 14.02 5.97 -2.31
N PRO A 223 15.35 5.86 -2.23
CA PRO A 223 16.21 7.02 -1.99
C PRO A 223 15.94 8.16 -2.97
N GLY A 224 15.97 9.39 -2.47
CA GLY A 224 15.68 10.59 -3.27
C GLY A 224 14.19 10.89 -3.47
N THR A 225 13.28 10.02 -3.02
CA THR A 225 11.83 10.28 -3.06
C THR A 225 11.33 10.90 -1.76
N LYS A 226 10.15 11.53 -1.82
CA LYS A 226 9.54 12.21 -0.67
C LYS A 226 8.30 11.48 -0.19
N LYS A 227 7.88 11.75 1.04
CA LYS A 227 6.63 11.21 1.61
C LYS A 227 5.39 11.48 0.74
N TYR A 228 5.39 12.62 0.04
CA TYR A 228 4.28 13.03 -0.82
C TYR A 228 4.47 12.66 -2.30
N SER A 229 5.52 11.92 -2.66
CA SER A 229 5.70 11.41 -4.03
C SER A 229 4.67 10.31 -4.31
N GLY A 230 3.87 10.46 -5.36
CA GLY A 230 2.86 9.49 -5.76
C GLY A 230 3.47 8.20 -6.32
N GLY A 231 3.15 7.04 -5.74
CA GLY A 231 3.57 5.74 -6.27
C GLY A 231 5.05 5.42 -6.12
N ASN A 232 5.73 6.01 -5.14
CA ASN A 232 7.11 5.65 -4.81
C ASN A 232 7.21 4.27 -4.11
N GLY A 233 8.42 3.73 -4.14
CA GLY A 233 8.79 2.43 -3.60
C GLY A 233 8.84 2.37 -2.07
N GLY A 234 9.15 1.19 -1.55
CA GLY A 234 8.94 0.79 -0.17
C GLY A 234 9.41 -0.64 0.11
N ARG A 235 9.22 -1.11 1.35
CA ARG A 235 9.48 -2.49 1.77
C ARG A 235 8.21 -3.33 1.61
N LEU A 236 8.28 -4.38 0.80
CA LEU A 236 7.24 -5.39 0.68
C LEU A 236 7.61 -6.60 1.53
N MET A 237 6.74 -6.94 2.49
CA MET A 237 6.88 -8.10 3.37
C MET A 237 5.74 -9.08 3.08
N MET A 238 6.05 -10.37 3.00
CA MET A 238 5.10 -11.42 2.61
C MET A 238 5.18 -12.60 3.58
N ASP A 239 4.03 -13.19 3.90
CA ASP A 239 3.91 -14.44 4.65
C ASP A 239 3.51 -15.54 3.66
N LEU A 240 4.47 -16.37 3.28
CA LEU A 240 4.31 -17.40 2.24
C LEU A 240 4.05 -18.80 2.82
N ARG A 241 4.03 -18.96 4.15
CA ARG A 241 3.93 -20.27 4.84
C ARG A 241 2.68 -21.06 4.46
N MET A 242 1.61 -20.37 4.07
CA MET A 242 0.35 -21.01 3.66
C MET A 242 0.46 -21.83 2.37
N TRP A 243 1.56 -21.67 1.62
CA TRP A 243 1.78 -22.31 0.33
C TRP A 243 3.04 -23.18 0.28
N ASP A 244 3.73 -23.39 1.41
CA ASP A 244 4.92 -24.26 1.46
C ASP A 244 4.58 -25.73 1.10
N ASP A 245 3.40 -26.20 1.51
CA ASP A 245 2.92 -27.57 1.27
C ASP A 245 1.86 -27.68 0.14
N ASP A 246 1.53 -26.58 -0.55
CA ASP A 246 0.48 -26.57 -1.57
C ASP A 246 1.00 -27.11 -2.91
N LYS A 247 0.57 -28.32 -3.26
CA LYS A 247 0.96 -28.98 -4.54
C LYS A 247 0.45 -28.26 -5.78
N ASN A 248 -0.60 -27.45 -5.65
CA ASN A 248 -1.23 -26.78 -6.78
C ASN A 248 -0.71 -25.36 -6.98
N THR A 249 -0.07 -24.77 -5.96
CA THR A 249 0.30 -23.37 -5.94
C THR A 249 1.73 -23.20 -5.43
N SER A 250 2.64 -22.79 -6.29
CA SER A 250 4.02 -22.51 -5.85
C SER A 250 4.11 -21.20 -5.07
N ALA A 251 4.86 -21.20 -3.96
CA ALA A 251 5.19 -19.99 -3.21
C ALA A 251 5.82 -18.90 -4.10
N GLN A 252 6.61 -19.31 -5.10
CA GLN A 252 7.19 -18.40 -6.10
C GLN A 252 6.13 -17.71 -6.97
N GLY A 253 5.08 -18.43 -7.37
CA GLY A 253 3.96 -17.86 -8.13
C GLY A 253 3.16 -16.84 -7.30
N ILE A 254 2.96 -17.13 -6.01
CA ILE A 254 2.34 -16.20 -5.07
C ILE A 254 3.22 -14.96 -4.88
N GLU A 255 4.52 -15.13 -4.63
CA GLU A 255 5.46 -14.01 -4.48
C GLU A 255 5.41 -13.08 -5.70
N ALA A 256 5.53 -13.65 -6.92
CA ALA A 256 5.44 -12.89 -8.15
C ALA A 256 4.09 -12.16 -8.29
N PHE A 257 2.98 -12.80 -7.91
CA PHE A 257 1.65 -12.19 -7.93
C PHE A 257 1.51 -11.03 -6.93
N VAL A 258 2.01 -11.19 -5.71
CA VAL A 258 2.02 -10.13 -4.70
C VAL A 258 2.86 -8.94 -5.20
N VAL A 259 4.04 -9.20 -5.79
CA VAL A 259 4.89 -8.15 -6.38
C VAL A 259 4.17 -7.42 -7.51
N ALA A 260 3.61 -8.15 -8.48
CA ALA A 260 2.91 -7.55 -9.63
C ALA A 260 1.69 -6.73 -9.19
N SER A 261 0.90 -7.26 -8.26
CA SER A 261 -0.29 -6.56 -7.73
C SER A 261 0.08 -5.36 -6.85
N CYS A 262 1.19 -5.41 -6.11
CA CYS A 262 1.74 -4.26 -5.39
C CYS A 262 2.16 -3.14 -6.37
N ILE A 263 2.88 -3.48 -7.43
CA ILE A 263 3.26 -2.52 -8.48
C ILE A 263 2.03 -1.86 -9.11
N LEU A 264 0.96 -2.63 -9.33
CA LEU A 264 -0.31 -2.07 -9.81
C LEU A 264 -0.86 -1.00 -8.84
N MET A 265 -0.78 -1.23 -7.53
CA MET A 265 -1.19 -0.24 -6.53
C MET A 265 -0.37 1.04 -6.65
N LEU A 266 0.95 0.93 -6.81
CA LEU A 266 1.83 2.10 -6.99
C LEU A 266 1.48 2.90 -8.25
N LYS A 267 1.21 2.22 -9.36
CA LYS A 267 0.81 2.87 -10.62
C LYS A 267 -0.49 3.64 -10.47
N ARG A 268 -1.46 3.09 -9.73
CA ARG A 268 -2.72 3.78 -9.45
C ARG A 268 -2.54 4.99 -8.55
N GLU A 269 -1.65 4.90 -7.58
CA GLU A 269 -1.29 6.05 -6.74
C GLU A 269 -0.63 7.15 -7.57
N ALA A 270 0.28 6.79 -8.48
CA ALA A 270 0.89 7.72 -9.42
C ALA A 270 -0.14 8.37 -10.34
N ASP A 271 -1.04 7.59 -10.97
CA ASP A 271 -2.10 8.13 -11.83
C ASP A 271 -2.98 9.13 -11.07
N ARG A 272 -3.46 8.75 -9.87
CA ARG A 272 -4.26 9.64 -9.02
C ARG A 272 -3.50 10.90 -8.60
N PHE A 273 -2.21 10.76 -8.32
CA PHE A 273 -1.37 11.90 -7.97
C PHE A 273 -1.28 12.89 -9.15
N ILE A 274 -1.01 12.38 -10.35
CA ILE A 274 -0.94 13.19 -11.58
C ILE A 274 -2.28 13.86 -11.86
N ASP A 275 -3.38 13.10 -11.87
CA ASP A 275 -4.72 13.61 -12.18
C ASP A 275 -5.14 14.71 -11.21
N ASN A 276 -4.89 14.53 -9.90
CA ASN A 276 -5.18 15.53 -8.88
C ASN A 276 -4.37 16.82 -9.07
N HIS A 277 -3.09 16.73 -9.46
CA HIS A 277 -2.25 17.92 -9.65
C HIS A 277 -2.58 18.65 -10.95
N ILE A 278 -2.92 17.93 -12.02
CA ILE A 278 -3.39 18.53 -13.26
C ILE A 278 -4.71 19.28 -12.99
N ALA A 279 -5.65 18.66 -12.26
CA ALA A 279 -6.94 19.28 -11.93
C ALA A 279 -6.82 20.53 -11.02
N LEU A 280 -5.70 20.72 -10.32
CA LEU A 280 -5.44 21.93 -9.52
C LEU A 280 -4.92 23.10 -10.36
N VAL A 281 -4.43 22.84 -11.58
CA VAL A 281 -3.80 23.85 -12.45
C VAL A 281 -4.69 24.24 -13.64
N VAL A 282 -5.75 23.46 -13.90
CA VAL A 282 -6.77 23.72 -14.95
C VAL A 282 -7.99 24.39 -14.33
#